data_AF-A0A5E8VHH1-F1
#
_entry.id   AF-A0A5E8VHH1-F1
#
_cell.length_a   1.000
_cell.length_b   1.000
_cell.length_c   1.000
_cell.angle_alpha   90.00
_cell.angle_beta   90.00
_cell.angle_gamma   90.00
#
_symmetry.space_group_name_H-M   'P 1'
#
loop_
_entity.id
_entity.type
_entity.pdbx_description
1 polymer ?
#
loop_
_entity_poly.entity_id
_entity_poly.type
_entity_poly.pdbx_seq_one_letter_code
_entity_poly.pdbx_strand_id
1 'polypeptide(L)'
;MSAVDGAQEEPRVVNGLYIFDIEMRDGKRGQARGVVVLCDGRIMGGDSYFYYTGSYTFRNGKWRGDMIVNQHTEAVGRTLAFGGREVTCGFSGDYSAGGAEVEGMALVGKTSVTFTARLTLKDAM
;
A
#
# COMPACT_ATOMS: atom_id res chain seq x y z
N MET A 1 -39.06 -10.01 25.51
CA MET A 1 -38.03 -8.95 25.40
C MET A 1 -36.92 -9.53 24.54
N SER A 2 -36.94 -9.25 23.23
CA SER A 2 -35.95 -9.74 22.28
C SER A 2 -34.71 -8.85 22.34
N ALA A 3 -33.55 -9.47 22.51
CA ALA A 3 -32.25 -8.82 22.45
C ALA A 3 -32.08 -8.13 21.10
N VAL A 4 -31.77 -6.84 21.11
CA VAL A 4 -31.31 -6.11 19.93
C VAL A 4 -29.87 -6.54 19.71
N ASP A 5 -29.67 -7.42 18.73
CA ASP A 5 -28.36 -7.83 18.26
C ASP A 5 -27.73 -6.62 17.56
N GLY A 6 -26.96 -5.85 18.33
CA GLY A 6 -26.16 -4.75 17.81
C GLY A 6 -24.99 -5.35 17.05
N ALA A 7 -25.21 -5.72 15.79
CA ALA A 7 -24.13 -6.06 14.87
C ALA A 7 -23.16 -4.87 14.82
N GLN A 8 -22.03 -4.99 15.52
CA GLN A 8 -20.92 -4.06 15.37
C GLN A 8 -20.50 -4.15 13.90
N GLU A 9 -20.65 -3.06 13.15
CA GLU A 9 -20.09 -3.00 11.80
C GLU A 9 -18.61 -3.38 11.89
N GLU A 10 -18.19 -4.37 11.10
CA GLU A 10 -16.78 -4.70 11.01
C GLU A 10 -16.02 -3.40 10.64
N PRO A 11 -14.88 -3.13 11.28
CA PRO A 11 -14.05 -2.01 10.89
C PRO A 11 -13.82 -2.11 9.38
N ARG A 12 -13.94 -0.97 8.69
CA ARG A 12 -13.68 -0.89 7.25
C ARG A 12 -12.49 0.01 7.01
N VAL A 13 -11.80 -0.24 5.89
CA VAL A 13 -10.83 0.72 5.38
C VAL A 13 -11.61 1.96 4.96
N VAL A 14 -11.28 3.11 5.55
CA VAL A 14 -11.91 4.39 5.22
C VAL A 14 -11.50 4.78 3.81
N ASN A 15 -12.47 5.08 2.94
CA ASN A 15 -12.18 5.66 1.64
C ASN A 15 -11.56 7.05 1.84
N GLY A 16 -10.46 7.33 1.15
CA GLY A 16 -9.74 8.57 1.42
C GLY A 16 -8.39 8.68 0.74
N LEU A 17 -7.79 9.85 0.95
CA LEU A 17 -6.42 10.15 0.60
C LEU A 17 -5.50 9.78 1.77
N TYR A 18 -4.48 8.98 1.48
CA TYR A 18 -3.49 8.52 2.43
C TYR A 18 -2.10 8.97 2.00
N ILE A 19 -1.27 9.28 2.98
CA ILE A 19 0.19 9.30 2.79
C ILE A 19 0.72 7.92 3.15
N PHE A 20 1.76 7.46 2.45
CA PHE A 20 2.49 6.26 2.83
C PHE A 20 3.97 6.55 3.00
N ASP A 21 4.61 5.79 3.87
CA ASP A 21 6.07 5.69 4.02
C ASP A 21 6.46 4.21 3.91
N ILE A 22 7.47 3.90 3.09
CA ILE A 22 7.98 2.55 2.83
C ILE A 22 9.45 2.46 3.23
N GLU A 23 9.82 1.32 3.82
CA GLU A 23 11.20 0.92 4.10
C GLU A 23 11.49 -0.46 3.51
N MET A 24 12.51 -0.56 2.66
CA MET A 24 12.99 -1.83 2.09
C MET A 24 13.88 -2.56 3.12
N ARG A 25 13.68 -3.87 3.30
CA ARG A 25 14.37 -4.64 4.36
C ARG A 25 15.54 -5.50 3.88
N ASP A 26 15.57 -5.92 2.61
CA ASP A 26 16.55 -6.89 2.10
C ASP A 26 17.92 -6.28 1.72
N GLY A 27 18.48 -5.41 2.57
CA GLY A 27 19.82 -4.82 2.38
C GLY A 27 19.91 -3.73 1.30
N LYS A 28 18.86 -3.53 0.50
CA LYS A 28 18.69 -2.33 -0.32
C LYS A 28 18.26 -1.18 0.58
N ARG A 29 19.17 -0.22 0.84
CA ARG A 29 18.79 1.06 1.48
C ARG A 29 17.86 1.81 0.54
N GLY A 30 16.56 1.68 0.75
CA GLY A 30 15.54 2.32 -0.05
C GLY A 30 14.38 2.73 0.83
N GLN A 31 14.04 4.01 0.75
CA GLN A 31 12.81 4.57 1.33
C GLN A 31 11.99 5.16 0.20
N ALA A 32 10.67 5.05 0.31
CA ALA A 32 9.74 5.72 -0.58
C ALA A 32 8.64 6.39 0.23
N ARG A 33 8.18 7.54 -0.26
CA ARG A 33 7.07 8.28 0.34
C ARG A 33 6.24 8.85 -0.79
N GLY A 34 4.93 8.72 -0.68
CA GLY A 34 4.00 9.20 -1.69
C GLY A 34 2.57 9.22 -1.17
N VAL A 35 1.64 9.28 -2.10
CA VAL A 35 0.21 9.33 -1.80
C VAL A 35 -0.53 8.23 -2.52
N VAL A 36 -1.56 7.71 -1.86
CA VAL A 36 -2.52 6.78 -2.46
C VAL A 36 -3.94 7.17 -2.08
N VAL A 37 -4.86 6.98 -2.99
CA VAL A 37 -6.29 6.92 -2.75
C VAL A 37 -6.67 5.46 -2.51
N LEU A 38 -7.30 5.20 -1.37
CA LEU A 38 -8.02 3.96 -1.12
C LEU A 38 -9.50 4.24 -1.32
N CYS A 39 -10.14 3.48 -2.21
CA CYS A 39 -11.56 3.66 -2.50
C CYS A 39 -12.17 2.33 -2.94
N ASP A 40 -13.13 1.82 -2.15
CA ASP A 40 -13.93 0.63 -2.49
C ASP A 40 -13.09 -0.57 -2.95
N GLY A 41 -12.02 -0.86 -2.20
CA GLY A 41 -11.13 -1.99 -2.50
C GLY A 41 -10.11 -1.72 -3.61
N ARG A 42 -9.98 -0.48 -4.09
CA ARG A 42 -8.97 -0.07 -5.09
C ARG A 42 -7.89 0.79 -4.48
N ILE A 43 -6.69 0.68 -5.05
CA ILE A 43 -5.51 1.48 -4.74
C ILE A 43 -5.11 2.22 -6.01
N MET A 44 -4.98 3.54 -5.91
CA MET A 44 -4.45 4.38 -7.00
C MET A 44 -3.55 5.44 -6.39
N GLY A 45 -2.37 5.67 -6.92
CA GLY A 45 -1.50 6.70 -6.37
C GLY A 45 -0.15 6.80 -7.05
N GLY A 46 0.79 7.46 -6.38
CA GLY A 46 2.12 7.66 -6.91
C GLY A 46 3.05 8.40 -5.95
N ASP A 47 4.29 8.48 -6.37
CA ASP A 47 5.32 9.35 -5.82
C ASP A 47 6.00 10.13 -6.97
N SER A 48 7.14 10.75 -6.66
CA SER A 48 7.92 11.54 -7.62
C SER A 48 8.39 10.78 -8.86
N TYR A 49 8.42 9.43 -8.85
CA TYR A 49 8.95 8.61 -9.94
C TYR A 49 8.00 7.53 -10.43
N PHE A 50 7.11 7.04 -9.57
CA PHE A 50 6.27 5.88 -9.81
C PHE A 50 4.79 6.21 -9.66
N TYR A 51 3.95 5.45 -10.38
CA TYR A 51 2.52 5.35 -10.11
C TYR A 51 2.19 3.92 -9.68
N TYR A 52 1.11 3.80 -8.92
CA TYR A 52 0.64 2.56 -8.31
C TYR A 52 -0.82 2.35 -8.66
N THR A 53 -1.15 1.12 -9.06
CA THR A 53 -2.53 0.69 -9.25
C THR A 53 -2.71 -0.69 -8.66
N GLY A 54 -3.78 -0.92 -7.92
CA GLY A 54 -3.98 -2.21 -7.28
C GLY A 54 -5.36 -2.37 -6.66
N SER A 55 -5.49 -3.44 -5.89
CA SER A 55 -6.72 -3.76 -5.15
C SER A 55 -6.39 -4.29 -3.77
N TYR A 56 -7.32 -4.10 -2.84
CA TYR A 56 -7.24 -4.65 -1.50
C TYR A 56 -8.56 -5.25 -1.05
N THR A 57 -8.45 -6.12 -0.04
CA THR A 57 -9.55 -6.63 0.74
C THR A 57 -9.30 -6.35 2.22
N PHE A 58 -10.37 -6.18 2.97
CA PHE A 58 -10.32 -6.12 4.42
C PHE A 58 -11.33 -7.10 4.99
N ARG A 59 -10.86 -8.09 5.75
CA ARG A 59 -11.70 -9.13 6.37
C ARG A 59 -11.08 -9.56 7.68
N ASN A 60 -11.90 -9.70 8.73
CA ASN A 60 -11.47 -10.18 10.05
C ASN A 60 -10.25 -9.40 10.61
N GLY A 61 -10.25 -8.07 10.47
CA GLY A 61 -9.13 -7.23 10.93
C GLY A 61 -7.90 -7.21 10.02
N LYS A 62 -7.86 -8.05 8.98
CA LYS A 62 -6.70 -8.18 8.08
C LYS A 62 -6.90 -7.42 6.78
N TRP A 63 -5.92 -6.58 6.48
CA TRP A 63 -5.80 -5.86 5.22
C TRP A 63 -4.81 -6.59 4.31
N ARG A 64 -5.23 -6.91 3.09
CA ARG A 64 -4.41 -7.62 2.10
C ARG A 64 -4.63 -7.04 0.73
N GLY A 65 -3.62 -7.05 -0.12
CA GLY A 65 -3.80 -6.60 -1.48
C GLY A 65 -2.57 -6.81 -2.33
N ASP A 66 -2.76 -6.47 -3.59
CA ASP A 66 -1.74 -6.53 -4.62
C ASP A 66 -1.73 -5.21 -5.39
N MET A 67 -0.56 -4.76 -5.81
CA MET A 67 -0.39 -3.57 -6.61
C MET A 67 0.65 -3.79 -7.71
N ILE A 68 0.48 -3.06 -8.78
CA ILE A 68 1.46 -2.89 -9.84
C ILE A 68 2.09 -1.51 -9.65
N VAL A 69 3.42 -1.48 -9.73
CA VAL A 69 4.24 -0.28 -9.65
C VAL A 69 4.89 -0.07 -11.00
N ASN A 70 4.68 1.11 -11.57
CA ASN A 70 5.23 1.48 -12.88
C ASN A 70 5.92 2.84 -12.78
N GLN A 71 7.02 2.99 -13.50
CA GLN A 71 7.79 4.23 -13.52
C GLN A 71 7.23 5.18 -14.57
N HIS A 72 6.95 6.43 -14.18
CA HIS A 72 6.52 7.49 -15.11
C HIS A 72 7.59 8.54 -15.36
N THR A 73 8.53 8.71 -14.43
CA THR A 73 9.60 9.71 -14.53
C THR A 73 10.97 9.04 -14.54
N GLU A 74 11.80 9.37 -15.53
CA GLU A 74 13.20 8.95 -15.56
C GLU A 74 14.00 9.60 -14.43
N ALA A 75 14.85 8.82 -13.76
CA ALA A 75 15.74 9.33 -12.72
C ALA A 75 17.19 9.32 -13.21
N VAL A 76 17.53 10.32 -14.02
CA VAL A 76 18.89 10.47 -14.57
C VAL A 76 19.90 10.61 -13.42
N GLY A 77 20.95 9.78 -13.46
CA GLY A 77 22.02 9.78 -12.45
C GLY A 77 21.64 9.18 -11.09
N ARG A 78 20.46 8.56 -10.96
CA ARG A 78 20.03 7.84 -9.74
C ARG A 78 19.73 6.39 -10.04
N THR A 79 20.20 5.50 -9.17
CA THR A 79 19.78 4.09 -9.18
C THR A 79 18.46 3.95 -8.42
N LEU A 80 17.36 3.82 -9.15
CA LEU A 80 16.06 3.51 -8.56
C LEU A 80 15.95 2.03 -8.21
N ALA A 81 15.18 1.71 -7.16
CA ALA A 81 15.01 0.35 -6.66
C ALA A 81 14.49 -0.65 -7.72
N PHE A 82 13.74 -0.15 -8.71
CA PHE A 82 13.03 -0.96 -9.71
C PHE A 82 13.52 -0.75 -11.16
N GLY A 83 14.46 0.18 -11.39
CA GLY A 83 15.21 0.31 -12.65
C GLY A 83 14.36 0.33 -13.94
N GLY A 84 13.25 1.07 -13.96
CA GLY A 84 12.40 1.23 -15.15
C GLY A 84 11.49 0.04 -15.48
N ARG A 85 11.33 -0.93 -14.57
CA ARG A 85 10.51 -2.12 -14.82
C ARG A 85 9.16 -2.01 -14.11
N GLU A 86 8.16 -2.62 -14.72
CA GLU A 86 6.93 -2.96 -14.01
C GLU A 86 7.25 -3.94 -12.89
N VAL A 87 6.70 -3.68 -11.71
CA VAL A 87 6.90 -4.49 -10.50
C VAL A 87 5.55 -4.82 -9.90
N THR A 88 5.33 -6.10 -9.62
CA THR A 88 4.18 -6.55 -8.84
C THR A 88 4.55 -6.63 -7.37
N CYS A 89 3.71 -6.08 -6.52
CA CYS A 89 3.86 -6.12 -5.07
C CYS A 89 2.62 -6.76 -4.44
N GLY A 90 2.81 -7.79 -3.62
CA GLY A 90 1.78 -8.31 -2.72
C GLY A 90 2.04 -7.86 -1.30
N PHE A 91 0.99 -7.60 -0.52
CA PHE A 91 1.12 -7.18 0.88
C PHE A 91 0.03 -7.74 1.79
N SER A 92 0.34 -7.77 3.08
CA SER A 92 -0.63 -8.03 4.14
C SER A 92 -0.28 -7.28 5.41
N GLY A 93 -1.29 -6.97 6.21
CA GLY A 93 -1.11 -6.36 7.51
C GLY A 93 -2.43 -6.05 8.19
N ASP A 94 -2.41 -5.00 8.99
CA ASP A 94 -3.51 -4.61 9.85
C ASP A 94 -3.94 -3.17 9.51
N TYR A 95 -5.25 -2.93 9.59
CA TYR A 95 -5.82 -1.60 9.44
C TYR A 95 -6.49 -1.20 10.75
N SER A 96 -6.12 -0.04 11.28
CA SER A 96 -6.68 0.48 12.53
C SER A 96 -6.58 2.00 12.58
N ALA A 97 -7.54 2.64 13.25
CA ALA A 97 -7.51 4.07 13.59
C ALA A 97 -7.16 5.02 12.41
N GLY A 98 -7.69 4.76 11.22
CA GLY A 98 -7.42 5.60 10.03
C GLY A 98 -6.04 5.39 9.42
N GLY A 99 -5.39 4.26 9.68
CA GLY A 99 -4.10 3.92 9.08
C GLY A 99 -3.94 2.42 8.87
N ALA A 100 -2.86 2.07 8.18
CA ALA A 100 -2.48 0.68 7.98
C ALA A 100 -0.99 0.47 8.21
N GLU A 101 -0.63 -0.68 8.75
CA GLU A 101 0.75 -1.15 8.80
C GLU A 101 0.84 -2.48 8.06
N VAL A 102 1.76 -2.57 7.10
CA VAL A 102 1.88 -3.75 6.24
C VAL A 102 3.31 -4.19 6.05
N GLU A 103 3.43 -5.49 5.82
CA GLU A 103 4.59 -6.12 5.22
C GLU A 103 4.22 -6.56 3.81
N GLY A 104 5.16 -6.42 2.88
CA GLY A 104 4.97 -6.80 1.50
C GLY A 104 6.24 -7.28 0.82
N MET A 105 6.02 -7.83 -0.37
CA MET A 105 7.08 -8.34 -1.23
C MET A 105 6.88 -7.79 -2.64
N ALA A 106 7.93 -7.20 -3.19
CA ALA A 106 8.01 -6.71 -4.56
C ALA A 106 8.83 -7.68 -5.42
N LEU A 107 8.28 -8.12 -6.55
CA LEU A 107 9.00 -8.95 -7.52
C LEU A 107 9.63 -8.09 -8.61
N VAL A 108 10.96 -8.00 -8.59
CA VAL A 108 11.74 -7.17 -9.51
C VAL A 108 12.52 -8.08 -10.46
N GLY A 109 11.90 -8.44 -11.58
CA GLY A 109 12.45 -9.45 -12.49
C GLY A 109 12.52 -10.82 -11.82
N LYS A 110 13.73 -11.29 -11.46
CA LYS A 110 13.97 -12.59 -10.81
C LYS A 110 14.27 -12.49 -9.31
N THR A 111 14.22 -11.29 -8.74
CA THR A 111 14.59 -11.04 -7.34
C THR A 111 13.40 -10.51 -6.58
N SER A 112 13.12 -11.07 -5.40
CA SER A 112 12.16 -10.50 -4.46
C SER A 112 12.84 -9.48 -3.55
N VAL A 113 12.12 -8.42 -3.22
CA VAL A 113 12.52 -7.44 -2.20
C VAL A 113 11.37 -7.30 -1.21
N THR A 114 11.64 -7.52 0.07
CA THR A 114 10.67 -7.28 1.13
C THR A 114 10.67 -5.83 1.58
N PHE A 115 9.52 -5.34 2.00
CA PHE A 115 9.33 -3.99 2.51
C PHE A 115 8.30 -3.95 3.63
N THR A 116 8.42 -2.94 4.48
CA THR A 116 7.34 -2.49 5.36
C THR A 116 6.78 -1.17 4.88
N ALA A 117 5.48 -0.97 5.05
CA ALA A 117 4.84 0.30 4.77
C ALA A 117 3.89 0.70 5.90
N ARG A 118 3.81 2.01 6.14
CA ARG A 118 2.78 2.62 6.98
C ARG A 118 1.95 3.58 6.15
N LEU A 119 0.63 3.45 6.21
CA LEU A 119 -0.33 4.37 5.60
C LEU A 119 -1.01 5.19 6.70
N THR A 120 -1.23 6.47 6.44
CA THR A 120 -1.94 7.38 7.35
C THR A 120 -2.95 8.21 6.56
N LEU A 121 -4.23 8.12 6.96
CA LEU A 121 -5.32 8.91 6.39
C LEU A 121 -5.03 10.40 6.56
N LYS A 122 -5.26 11.16 5.49
CA LYS A 122 -5.14 12.63 5.46
C LYS A 122 -6.46 13.30 5.19
N ASP A 123 -7.29 12.70 4.36
CA ASP A 123 -8.63 13.22 4.06
C ASP A 123 -9.58 12.06 3.75
N ALA A 124 -10.78 12.10 4.34
CA ALA A 124 -11.79 11.06 4.19
C ALA A 124 -12.80 11.45 3.11
N MET A 125 -13.32 10.45 2.38
CA MET A 125 -14.35 10.62 1.33
C MET A 125 -15.74 10.19 1.80
#